data_AF-A0A822HI86-F1
#
_entry.id   AF-A0A822HI86-F1
#
_cell.length_a   1.000
_cell.length_b   1.000
_cell.length_c   1.000
_cell.angle_alpha   90.00
_cell.angle_beta   90.00
_cell.angle_gamma   90.00
#
_symmetry.space_group_name_H-M   'P 1'
#
loop_
_entity.id
_entity.type
_entity.pdbx_description
1 polymer ?
#
loop_
_entity_poly.entity_id
_entity_poly.type
_entity_poly.pdbx_seq_one_letter_code
_entity_poly.pdbx_strand_id
1 'polypeptide(L)'
;SIASIPTSDSTTINKNQLTESKLPDYPKANFNSNQSSINITEKLERALLNIAPFLRDIFIEFSHILTKTLVDSHGQELLPNGLHALKQIASVVELVMLLCSQEWQNSLQLEY
;
A
#
# COMPACT_ATOMS: atom_id res chain seq x y z
N SER A 1 31.73 -47.14 -12.61
CA SER A 1 32.85 -46.89 -11.70
C SER A 1 32.50 -45.79 -10.75
N ILE A 2 32.42 -46.10 -9.45
CA ILE A 2 32.35 -45.12 -8.36
C ILE A 2 33.79 -44.90 -7.91
N ALA A 3 34.24 -43.64 -7.82
CA ALA A 3 35.48 -43.24 -7.17
C ALA A 3 35.13 -42.02 -6.30
N SER A 4 34.92 -42.23 -5.00
CA SER A 4 35.91 -42.13 -3.91
C SER A 4 36.20 -40.67 -3.52
N ILE A 5 35.72 -40.33 -2.32
CA ILE A 5 35.98 -39.08 -1.59
C ILE A 5 37.37 -39.17 -0.93
N PRO A 6 38.11 -38.05 -0.83
CA PRO A 6 39.00 -37.84 0.30
C PRO A 6 38.57 -36.61 1.13
N THR A 7 38.46 -36.84 2.43
CA THR A 7 38.36 -35.86 3.53
C THR A 7 39.72 -35.24 3.87
N SER A 8 39.68 -34.15 4.66
CA SER A 8 40.79 -33.38 5.28
C SER A 8 41.23 -32.18 4.40
N ASP A 9 41.36 -30.92 4.84
CA ASP A 9 41.73 -30.38 6.16
C ASP A 9 41.14 -28.98 6.40
N SER A 10 40.92 -28.65 7.67
CA SER A 10 40.74 -27.29 8.17
C SER A 10 41.93 -26.41 7.78
N THR A 11 41.70 -25.35 7.00
CA THR A 11 42.66 -24.24 6.86
C THR A 11 41.95 -22.91 7.07
N THR A 12 42.29 -22.29 8.19
CA THR A 12 42.03 -20.89 8.53
C THR A 12 42.49 -19.97 7.41
N ILE A 13 41.56 -19.33 6.70
CA ILE A 13 41.89 -18.20 5.81
C ILE A 13 41.50 -16.90 6.52
N ASN A 14 42.52 -16.27 7.08
CA ASN A 14 42.50 -14.85 7.40
C ASN A 14 43.36 -14.14 6.34
N LYS A 15 42.72 -13.37 5.46
CA LYS A 15 43.40 -12.45 4.55
C LYS A 15 42.46 -11.28 4.27
N ASN A 16 42.61 -10.25 5.09
CA ASN A 16 42.39 -8.86 4.70
C ASN A 16 42.85 -8.67 3.26
N GLN A 17 41.92 -8.47 2.34
CA GLN A 17 42.03 -7.84 1.01
C GLN A 17 40.74 -8.11 0.23
N LEU A 18 39.64 -7.49 0.65
CA LEU A 18 38.51 -7.19 -0.24
C LEU A 18 38.51 -5.69 -0.39
N THR A 19 39.13 -5.28 -1.48
CA THR A 19 39.27 -3.92 -2.00
C THR A 19 37.97 -3.14 -1.84
N GLU A 20 38.06 -2.02 -1.10
CA GLU A 20 37.10 -0.92 -1.12
C GLU A 20 36.69 -0.60 -2.56
N SER A 21 35.53 -1.10 -2.98
CA SER A 21 34.81 -0.54 -4.09
C SER A 21 34.33 0.84 -3.63
N LYS A 22 35.17 1.85 -3.87
CA LYS A 22 34.90 3.28 -3.69
C LYS A 22 33.58 3.62 -4.38
N LEU A 23 32.50 3.63 -3.61
CA LEU A 23 31.18 4.06 -4.06
C LEU A 23 31.29 5.57 -4.39
N PRO A 24 30.79 6.03 -5.55
CA PRO A 24 30.85 7.46 -5.88
C PRO A 24 30.16 8.27 -4.78
N ASP A 25 30.83 9.34 -4.34
CA ASP A 25 30.34 10.30 -3.35
C ASP A 25 29.10 10.99 -3.93
N TYR A 26 27.92 10.45 -3.64
CA TYR A 26 26.67 11.11 -3.98
C TYR A 26 26.54 12.33 -3.06
N PRO A 27 26.10 13.49 -3.58
CA PRO A 27 25.78 14.62 -2.73
C PRO A 27 24.81 14.12 -1.65
N LYS A 28 25.23 14.16 -0.38
CA LYS A 28 24.31 14.08 0.75
C LYS A 28 23.43 15.31 0.64
N ALA A 29 22.33 15.18 -0.09
CA ALA A 29 21.29 16.18 -0.13
C ALA A 29 20.95 16.47 1.34
N ASN A 30 21.36 17.65 1.81
CA ASN A 30 20.98 18.16 3.10
C ASN A 30 19.48 18.48 3.00
N PHE A 31 18.67 17.43 3.13
CA PHE A 31 17.27 17.57 3.43
C PHE A 31 17.19 18.06 4.88
N ASN A 32 17.36 19.36 5.06
CA ASN A 32 16.77 20.06 6.19
C ASN A 32 15.24 19.90 6.05
N SER A 33 14.73 18.73 6.38
CA SER A 33 13.32 18.32 6.31
C SER A 33 12.53 18.89 7.50
N ASN A 34 12.73 20.18 7.77
CA ASN A 34 11.89 20.95 8.69
C ASN A 34 10.74 21.64 7.95
N GLN A 35 10.48 21.29 6.68
CA GLN A 35 9.13 21.40 6.17
C GLN A 35 8.33 20.31 6.85
N SER A 36 7.38 20.69 7.70
CA SER A 36 6.36 19.82 8.26
C SER A 36 5.82 18.91 7.16
N SER A 37 6.37 17.71 7.06
CA SER A 37 5.91 16.66 6.17
C SER A 37 4.62 16.14 6.77
N ILE A 38 3.56 16.95 6.68
CA ILE A 38 2.21 16.46 6.92
C ILE A 38 2.09 15.28 5.96
N ASN A 39 2.00 14.10 6.55
CA ASN A 39 2.03 12.85 5.82
C ASN A 39 0.88 12.87 4.81
N ILE A 40 1.08 12.35 3.59
CA ILE A 40 0.01 12.32 2.57
C ILE A 40 -1.29 11.71 3.13
N THR A 41 -1.16 10.72 4.02
CA THR A 41 -2.26 10.11 4.77
C THR A 41 -3.00 11.14 5.62
N GLU A 42 -2.29 11.98 6.37
CA GLU A 42 -2.88 13.01 7.24
C GLU A 42 -3.58 14.11 6.41
N LYS A 43 -3.04 14.48 5.25
CA LYS A 43 -3.71 15.40 4.31
C LYS A 43 -5.01 14.80 3.76
N LEU A 44 -4.99 13.51 3.39
CA LEU A 44 -6.13 12.79 2.86
C LEU A 44 -7.22 12.65 3.93
N GLU A 45 -6.86 12.21 5.13
CA GLU A 45 -7.75 12.11 6.28
C GLU A 45 -8.43 13.45 6.56
N ARG A 46 -7.66 14.55 6.63
CA ARG A 46 -8.21 15.87 6.96
C ARG A 46 -9.15 16.42 5.88
N ALA A 47 -8.85 16.19 4.60
CA ALA A 47 -9.73 16.57 3.50
C ALA A 47 -11.04 15.77 3.55
N LEU A 48 -10.94 14.47 3.77
CA LEU A 48 -12.07 13.58 3.72
C LEU A 48 -12.92 13.58 4.99
N LEU A 49 -12.34 13.87 6.16
CA LEU A 49 -13.07 14.04 7.43
C LEU A 49 -14.21 15.05 7.29
N ASN A 50 -13.95 16.15 6.58
CA ASN A 50 -14.91 17.22 6.39
C ASN A 50 -16.09 16.79 5.50
N ILE A 51 -15.88 15.86 4.58
CA ILE A 51 -16.93 15.37 3.67
C ILE A 51 -17.52 14.02 4.09
N ALA A 52 -16.90 13.32 5.05
CA ALA A 52 -17.33 11.99 5.49
C ALA A 52 -18.80 11.92 5.95
N PRO A 53 -19.35 12.90 6.70
CA PRO A 53 -20.78 12.91 7.04
C PRO A 53 -21.67 12.98 5.80
N PHE A 54 -21.32 13.85 4.84
CA PHE A 54 -22.07 14.01 3.60
C PHE A 54 -21.97 12.76 2.70
N LEU A 55 -20.78 12.17 2.59
CA LEU A 55 -20.57 10.92 1.86
C LEU A 55 -21.36 9.76 2.47
N ARG A 56 -21.45 9.71 3.79
CA ARG A 56 -22.28 8.74 4.51
C ARG A 56 -23.76 8.92 4.19
N ASP A 57 -24.25 10.15 4.13
CA ASP A 57 -25.64 10.44 3.77
C ASP A 57 -25.94 9.97 2.33
N ILE A 58 -25.05 10.27 1.37
CA ILE A 58 -25.13 9.75 -0.02
C ILE A 58 -25.17 8.22 -0.02
N PHE A 59 -24.28 7.56 0.73
CA PHE A 59 -24.19 6.09 0.73
C PHE A 59 -25.44 5.43 1.30
N ILE A 60 -26.09 6.07 2.28
CA ILE A 60 -27.36 5.60 2.85
C ILE A 60 -28.49 5.83 1.86
N GLU A 61 -28.59 7.05 1.32
CA GLU A 61 -29.64 7.47 0.39
C GLU A 61 -29.66 6.60 -0.88
N PHE A 62 -28.48 6.35 -1.45
CA PHE A 62 -28.31 5.56 -2.67
C PHE A 62 -27.93 4.10 -2.40
N SER A 63 -28.12 3.61 -1.18
CA SER A 63 -27.67 2.26 -0.77
C SER A 63 -28.15 1.17 -1.71
N HIS A 64 -29.42 1.21 -2.13
CA HIS A 64 -30.00 0.20 -3.02
C HIS A 64 -29.29 0.06 -4.39
N ILE A 65 -28.82 1.18 -4.96
CA ILE A 65 -28.08 1.14 -6.23
C ILE A 65 -26.60 0.86 -5.97
N LEU A 66 -26.05 1.44 -4.91
CA LEU A 66 -24.64 1.29 -4.56
C LEU A 66 -24.27 -0.13 -4.14
N THR A 67 -25.15 -0.91 -3.51
CA THR A 67 -24.86 -2.34 -3.22
C THR A 67 -24.68 -3.18 -4.48
N LYS A 68 -25.34 -2.81 -5.58
CA LYS A 68 -25.22 -3.50 -6.87
C LYS A 68 -23.98 -3.06 -7.66
N THR A 69 -23.52 -1.83 -7.43
CA THR A 69 -22.40 -1.22 -8.14
C THR A 69 -21.07 -1.41 -7.40
N LEU A 70 -21.07 -1.34 -6.07
CA LEU A 70 -19.90 -1.56 -5.22
C LEU A 70 -19.83 -3.03 -4.82
N VAL A 71 -19.35 -3.84 -5.76
CA VAL A 71 -19.15 -5.27 -5.58
C VAL A 71 -17.71 -5.64 -5.85
N ASP A 72 -17.14 -6.55 -5.07
CA ASP A 72 -15.79 -7.05 -5.34
C ASP A 72 -15.75 -7.96 -6.59
N SER A 73 -14.56 -8.45 -6.92
CA SER A 73 -14.35 -9.39 -8.03
C SER A 73 -15.12 -10.72 -7.92
N HIS A 74 -15.62 -11.06 -6.73
CA HIS A 74 -16.46 -12.23 -6.46
C HIS A 74 -17.96 -11.89 -6.42
N GLY A 75 -18.34 -10.63 -6.62
CA GLY A 75 -19.72 -10.15 -6.56
C GLY A 75 -20.22 -9.89 -5.14
N GLN A 76 -19.33 -9.80 -4.14
CA GLN A 76 -19.71 -9.50 -2.76
C GLN A 76 -19.92 -8.00 -2.57
N GLU A 77 -20.97 -7.62 -1.85
CA GLU A 77 -21.27 -6.22 -1.56
C GLU A 77 -20.17 -5.58 -0.69
N LEU A 78 -19.57 -4.50 -1.19
CA LEU A 78 -18.54 -3.73 -0.48
C LEU A 78 -19.12 -2.55 0.31
N LEU A 79 -20.34 -2.12 -0.01
CA LEU A 79 -21.00 -1.00 0.65
C LEU A 79 -21.10 -1.14 2.18
N PRO A 80 -21.43 -2.32 2.77
CA PRO A 80 -21.49 -2.47 4.23
C PRO A 80 -20.17 -2.14 4.92
N ASN A 81 -19.05 -2.60 4.34
CA ASN A 81 -17.71 -2.34 4.84
C ASN A 81 -17.33 -0.87 4.67
N GLY A 82 -17.68 -0.26 3.53
CA GLY A 82 -17.46 1.17 3.29
C GLY A 82 -18.23 2.06 4.27
N LEU A 83 -19.46 1.69 4.63
CA LEU A 83 -20.25 2.43 5.61
C LEU A 83 -19.72 2.25 7.04
N HIS A 84 -19.11 1.10 7.35
CA HIS A 84 -18.41 0.87 8.61
C HIS A 84 -17.12 1.70 8.71
N ALA A 85 -16.35 1.78 7.62
CA ALA A 85 -15.17 2.63 7.51
C ALA A 85 -15.50 4.12 7.74
N LEU A 86 -16.66 4.60 7.24
CA LEU A 86 -17.12 5.98 7.49
C LEU A 86 -17.58 6.24 8.92
N LYS A 87 -18.01 5.21 9.66
CA LYS A 87 -18.39 5.34 11.07
C LYS A 87 -17.18 5.46 11.99
N GLN A 88 -16.07 4.81 11.65
CA GLN A 88 -14.83 4.89 12.39
C GLN A 88 -13.93 5.92 11.70
N ILE A 89 -13.86 7.14 12.26
CA ILE A 89 -13.14 8.31 11.69
C ILE A 89 -11.67 7.98 11.29
N ALA A 90 -11.09 6.90 11.85
CA ALA A 90 -9.77 6.38 11.52
C ALA A 90 -9.64 5.64 10.16
N SER A 91 -10.73 5.36 9.43
CA SER A 91 -10.72 4.42 8.29
C SER A 91 -11.19 5.04 6.95
N VAL A 92 -11.33 6.37 6.90
CA VAL A 92 -11.70 7.07 5.66
C VAL A 92 -10.70 6.83 4.51
N VAL A 93 -9.43 6.59 4.83
CA VAL A 93 -8.40 6.19 3.87
C VAL A 93 -8.63 4.78 3.33
N GLU A 94 -9.10 3.85 4.16
CA GLU A 94 -9.43 2.49 3.74
C GLU A 94 -10.61 2.47 2.76
N LEU A 95 -11.61 3.33 2.96
CA LEU A 95 -12.69 3.51 1.99
C LEU A 95 -12.16 3.95 0.63
N VAL A 96 -11.26 4.94 0.57
CA VAL A 96 -10.65 5.38 -0.69
C VAL A 96 -9.85 4.26 -1.33
N MET A 97 -9.07 3.53 -0.53
CA MET A 97 -8.29 2.39 -1.01
C MET A 97 -9.18 1.30 -1.61
N LEU A 98 -10.32 1.01 -0.98
CA LEU A 98 -11.32 0.07 -1.46
C LEU A 98 -11.95 0.55 -2.78
N LEU A 99 -12.38 1.81 -2.85
CA LEU A 99 -12.98 2.39 -4.07
C LEU A 99 -11.97 2.45 -5.24
N CYS A 100 -10.72 2.83 -4.96
CA CYS A 100 -9.67 2.84 -5.99
C CYS A 100 -9.33 1.44 -6.49
N SER A 101 -9.31 0.45 -5.59
CA SER A 101 -9.09 -0.94 -5.96
C SER A 101 -10.21 -1.44 -6.88
N GLN A 102 -11.45 -1.01 -6.65
CA GLN A 102 -12.58 -1.34 -7.51
C GLN A 102 -12.47 -0.70 -8.90
N GLU A 103 -12.15 0.59 -8.99
CA GLU A 103 -11.99 1.28 -10.29
C GLU A 103 -10.88 0.65 -11.13
N TRP A 104 -9.78 0.26 -10.50
CA TRP A 104 -8.70 -0.45 -11.17
C TRP A 104 -9.14 -1.83 -11.68
N GLN A 105 -9.86 -2.61 -10.87
CA GLN A 105 -10.42 -3.90 -11.28
C GLN A 105 -11.40 -3.75 -12.45
N ASN A 106 -12.32 -2.78 -12.35
CA ASN A 106 -13.28 -2.46 -13.41
C ASN A 106 -12.56 -2.11 -14.72
N SER A 107 -11.47 -1.35 -14.64
CA SER A 107 -10.66 -0.96 -15.81
C SER A 107 -10.04 -2.18 -16.50
N LEU A 108 -9.53 -3.16 -15.74
CA LEU A 108 -8.97 -4.38 -16.31
C LEU A 108 -10.03 -5.27 -16.96
N GLN A 109 -11.22 -5.36 -16.39
CA GLN A 109 -12.31 -6.16 -16.95
C GLN A 109 -12.91 -5.59 -18.24
N LEU A 110 -12.76 -4.29 -18.48
CA LEU A 110 -13.19 -3.66 -19.73
C LEU A 110 -12.19 -3.88 -20.88
N GLU A 111 -10.94 -4.24 -20.58
CA GLU A 111 -9.87 -4.48 -21.56
C GLU A 111 -9.82 -5.94 -22.07
N TYR A 112 -10.55 -6.86 -21.45
CA TYR A 112 -10.62 -8.29 -21.79
C TYR A 112 -12.02 -8.70 -22.29
#